data_AF-A0A2G1Y0R2-F1
#
_entry.id   AF-A0A2G1Y0R2-F1
#
_cell.length_a   1.000
_cell.length_b   1.000
_cell.length_c   1.000
_cell.angle_alpha   90.00
_cell.angle_beta   90.00
_cell.angle_gamma   90.00
#
_symmetry.space_group_name_H-M   'P 1'
#
loop_
_entity.id
_entity.type
_entity.pdbx_description
1 polymer ?
#
loop_
_entity_poly.entity_id
_entity_poly.type
_entity_poly.pdbx_seq_one_letter_code
_entity_poly.pdbx_strand_id
1 'polypeptide(L)' 'RLTDGIVRDLLTKSSSHPHGIKVRLMSGEVGRVKEIY' A
#
# COMPACT_ATOMS: atom_id res chain seq x y z
N ARG A 1 6.37 -10.25 -7.24
CA ARG A 1 7.55 -9.52 -6.73
C ARG A 1 7.07 -8.62 -5.59
N LEU A 2 7.72 -8.64 -4.43
CA LEU A 2 7.44 -7.71 -3.33
C LEU A 2 8.39 -6.52 -3.45
N THR A 3 7.92 -5.35 -3.01
CA THR A 3 8.72 -4.13 -2.97
C THR A 3 8.51 -3.48 -1.62
N ASP A 4 9.62 -3.10 -1.00
CA ASP A 4 9.66 -2.40 0.27
C ASP A 4 9.88 -0.90 0.03
N GLY A 5 9.32 -0.06 0.89
CA GLY A 5 9.49 1.38 0.79
C GLY A 5 8.57 2.17 1.71
N ILE A 6 8.79 3.48 1.75
CA ILE A 6 7.98 4.39 2.56
C ILE A 6 6.69 4.73 1.80
N VAL A 7 5.55 4.54 2.47
CA VAL A 7 4.23 4.89 1.93
C VAL A 7 4.07 6.41 1.88
N ARG A 8 3.69 6.92 0.70
CA ARG A 8 3.28 8.31 0.49
C ARG A 8 1.79 8.49 0.76
N ASP A 9 0.96 7.72 0.04
CA ASP A 9 -0.49 7.87 0.08
C ASP A 9 -1.17 6.52 0.36
N LEU A 10 -2.17 6.52 1.26
CA LEU A 10 -3.13 5.42 1.40
C LEU A 10 -4.27 5.65 0.40
N LEU A 11 -4.41 4.73 -0.57
CA LEU A 11 -5.38 4.85 -1.66
C LEU A 11 -6.70 4.12 -1.39
N THR A 12 -6.75 3.22 -0.40
CA THR A 12 -8.02 2.63 0.01
C THR A 12 -8.64 3.42 1.17
N LYS A 13 -9.90 3.85 0.97
CA LYS A 13 -10.65 4.71 1.91
C LYS A 13 -11.68 3.97 2.76
N SER A 14 -12.03 2.73 2.38
CA SER A 14 -12.94 1.89 3.17
C SER A 14 -12.30 1.54 4.51
N SER A 15 -13.06 1.01 5.46
CA SER A 15 -12.49 0.32 6.62
C SER A 15 -12.30 -1.18 6.35
N SER A 16 -13.17 -1.76 5.51
CA SER A 16 -13.10 -3.15 5.09
C SER A 16 -12.31 -3.29 3.79
N HIS A 17 -11.30 -4.15 3.84
CA HIS A 17 -10.29 -4.33 2.79
C HIS A 17 -10.02 -5.82 2.50
N PRO A 18 -10.95 -6.55 1.86
CA PRO A 18 -10.80 -7.98 1.62
C PRO A 18 -9.57 -8.33 0.75
N HIS A 19 -9.12 -7.39 -0.08
CA HIS A 19 -7.93 -7.53 -0.92
C HIS A 19 -6.73 -6.73 -0.41
N GLY A 20 -6.77 -6.26 0.84
CA GLY A 20 -5.71 -5.44 1.44
C GLY A 20 -5.78 -3.95 1.09
N ILE A 21 -4.87 -3.19 1.70
CA ILE A 21 -4.78 -1.74 1.58
C ILE A 21 -3.95 -1.40 0.34
N LYS A 22 -4.52 -0.62 -0.58
CA LYS A 22 -3.83 -0.07 -1.73
C LYS A 22 -3.06 1.16 -1.29
N VAL A 23 -1.80 1.22 -1.65
CA VAL A 23 -0.89 2.30 -1.26
C VAL A 23 -0.05 2.73 -2.43
N ARG A 24 0.56 3.89 -2.28
CA ARG A 24 1.51 4.48 -3.20
C ARG A 24 2.77 4.79 -2.43
N LEU A 25 3.91 4.31 -2.91
CA LEU A 25 5.20 4.59 -2.32
C LEU A 25 5.68 5.99 -2.69
N MET A 26 6.65 6.51 -1.93
CA MET A 26 7.35 7.76 -2.27
C MET A 26 8.02 7.71 -3.65
N SER A 27 8.43 6.52 -4.11
CA SER A 27 8.94 6.28 -5.47
C SER A 27 7.90 6.52 -6.57
N GLY A 28 6.61 6.59 -6.22
CA GLY A 28 5.49 6.69 -7.15
C GLY A 28 4.87 5.35 -7.54
N GLU A 29 5.49 4.22 -7.17
CA GLU A 29 4.93 2.88 -7.39
C GLU A 29 3.64 2.69 -6.60
N VAL A 30 2.66 1.99 -7.20
CA VAL A 30 1.35 1.72 -6.60
C VAL A 30 1.19 0.22 -6.42
N GLY A 31 0.77 -0.20 -5.23
CA GLY A 31 0.67 -1.61 -4.87
C GLY A 31 -0.30 -1.87 -3.73
N ARG A 32 -0.30 -3.10 -3.22
CA ARG A 32 -1.03 -3.52 -2.02
C ARG A 32 -0.04 -3.83 -0.91
N VAL A 33 -0.38 -3.46 0.32
CA VAL A 33 0.42 -3.76 1.51
C VAL A 33 0.38 -5.27 1.78
N LYS A 34 1.54 -5.84 2.09
CA LYS A 34 1.66 -7.22 2.55
C LYS A 34 2.10 -7.32 4.01
N GLU A 35 3.13 -6.57 4.39
CA GLU A 35 3.68 -6.52 5.75
C GLU A 35 4.01 -5.06 6.14
N ILE A 36 4.02 -4.76 7.44
CA ILE A 36 4.41 -3.48 8.03
C ILE A 36 5.38 -3.81 9.18
N TYR A 37 6.52 -3.12 9.24
CA TYR A 37 7.54 -3.26 10.29
C TYR A 37 7.57 -2.03 11.19
#